data_AF-A0A939T7E0-F1
#
_entry.id   AF-A0A939T7E0-F1
#
_cell.length_a   1.000
_cell.length_b   1.000
_cell.length_c   1.000
_cell.angle_alpha   90.00
_cell.angle_beta   90.00
_cell.angle_gamma   90.00
#
_symmetry.space_group_name_H-M   'P 1'
#
loop_
_entity.id
_entity.type
_entity.pdbx_description
1 polymer ?
#
loop_
_entity_poly.entity_id
_entity_poly.type
_entity_poly.pdbx_seq_one_letter_code
_entity_poly.pdbx_strand_id
1 'polypeptide(L)'
;MDLDTVSLDGLLAVAAEAIASMPEADYAVRLSDIEAEHRRRQRDDLARARQAAFFDSLELEQAAYELGRRNDRDGNLGEAARWYGVAAKHDHADAALRLGEVLDLLAERSARRTAQDAPAAEREEYRLVTEAATAYAEAYGAGYPEAADKIDEMLAAVARRRQRPLGPGGRTALPAPGAELSDGCTYVRDFQPQNDVLREEEIQLLSRHAAQCMSCLEEFIGLVKAATADPAASMIDRP
;
A
#
# COMPACT_ATOMS: atom_id res chain seq x y z
N MET A 1 60.80 -33.46 2.07
CA MET A 1 59.33 -33.64 2.04
C MET A 1 59.01 -34.45 3.26
N ASP A 2 58.10 -33.98 4.10
CA ASP A 2 57.16 -34.79 4.91
C ASP A 2 56.35 -33.78 5.72
N LEU A 3 55.34 -33.22 5.05
CA LEU A 3 54.26 -32.52 5.73
C LEU A 3 53.42 -33.62 6.36
N ASP A 4 53.57 -33.82 7.66
CA ASP A 4 52.76 -34.73 8.48
C ASP A 4 51.27 -34.45 8.21
N THR A 5 50.68 -35.28 7.35
CA THR A 5 49.24 -35.42 7.25
C THR A 5 48.80 -36.17 8.49
N VAL A 6 48.66 -35.46 9.61
CA VAL A 6 47.91 -36.00 10.75
C VAL A 6 46.52 -36.31 10.22
N SER A 7 46.21 -37.60 10.08
CA SER A 7 44.92 -38.05 9.58
C SER A 7 43.83 -37.46 10.47
N LEU A 8 42.80 -36.87 9.86
CA LEU A 8 41.65 -36.31 10.56
C LEU A 8 41.09 -37.32 11.58
N ASP A 9 41.10 -38.61 11.22
CA ASP A 9 40.65 -39.70 12.08
C ASP A 9 41.52 -39.87 13.34
N GLY A 10 42.83 -39.63 13.23
CA GLY A 10 43.75 -39.66 14.37
C GLY A 10 43.53 -38.48 15.32
N LEU A 11 43.24 -37.29 14.79
CA LEU A 11 42.88 -36.12 15.61
C LEU A 11 41.54 -36.31 16.31
N LEU A 12 40.56 -36.88 15.62
CA LEU A 12 39.25 -37.18 16.19
C LEU A 12 39.35 -38.23 17.31
N ALA A 13 40.18 -39.26 17.14
CA ALA A 13 40.41 -40.27 18.17
C ALA A 13 41.04 -39.67 19.44
N VAL A 14 42.07 -38.84 19.29
CA VAL A 14 42.72 -38.15 20.43
C VAL A 14 41.75 -37.21 21.14
N ALA A 15 40.92 -36.49 20.39
CA ALA A 15 39.90 -35.63 20.96
C ALA A 15 38.83 -36.43 21.73
N ALA A 16 38.39 -37.57 21.20
CA ALA A 16 37.41 -38.44 21.84
C ALA A 16 37.93 -39.01 23.16
N GLU A 17 39.19 -39.44 23.20
CA GLU A 17 39.84 -39.95 24.41
C GLU A 17 40.03 -38.85 25.47
N ALA A 18 40.41 -37.64 25.05
CA ALA A 18 40.48 -36.48 25.94
C ALA A 18 39.11 -36.12 26.55
N ILE A 19 38.03 -36.23 25.78
CA ILE A 19 36.65 -36.03 26.28
C ILE A 19 36.26 -37.15 27.25
N ALA A 20 36.55 -38.40 26.92
CA ALA A 20 36.22 -39.57 27.76
C ALA A 20 36.94 -39.56 29.11
N SER A 21 38.12 -38.93 29.20
CA SER A 21 38.91 -38.83 30.44
C SER A 21 38.51 -37.68 31.37
N MET A 22 37.54 -36.83 30.98
CA MET A 22 37.17 -35.62 31.70
C MET A 22 36.12 -35.90 32.80
N PRO A 23 36.22 -35.27 33.99
CA PRO A 23 35.18 -35.35 35.01
C PRO A 23 33.84 -34.82 34.49
N GLU A 24 32.73 -35.46 34.87
CA GLU A 24 31.38 -35.13 34.37
C GLU A 24 30.98 -33.67 34.64
N ALA A 25 31.38 -33.12 35.79
CA ALA A 25 31.13 -31.71 36.13
C ALA A 25 31.87 -30.73 35.19
N ASP A 26 33.12 -31.03 34.86
CA ASP A 26 33.93 -30.21 33.96
C ASP A 26 33.42 -30.32 32.52
N TYR A 27 32.97 -31.51 32.12
CA TYR A 27 32.31 -31.74 30.83
C TYR A 27 31.02 -30.91 30.71
N ALA A 28 30.16 -30.93 31.73
CA ALA A 28 28.89 -30.18 31.73
C ALA A 28 29.11 -28.66 31.64
N VAL A 29 30.10 -28.13 32.36
CA VAL A 29 30.47 -26.70 32.28
C VAL A 29 30.98 -26.35 30.88
N ARG A 30 31.91 -27.14 30.32
CA ARG A 30 32.45 -26.87 28.98
C ARG A 30 31.41 -27.01 27.88
N LEU A 31 30.47 -27.95 27.99
CA LEU A 31 29.36 -28.07 27.05
C LEU A 31 28.45 -26.83 27.12
N SER A 32 28.09 -26.40 28.33
CA SER A 32 27.30 -25.18 28.54
C SER A 32 27.97 -23.93 27.94
N ASP A 33 29.30 -23.81 28.09
CA ASP A 33 30.08 -22.71 27.51
C ASP A 33 30.06 -22.73 25.97
N ILE A 34 30.23 -23.92 25.37
CA ILE A 34 30.16 -24.10 23.91
C ILE A 34 28.75 -23.80 23.38
N GLU A 35 27.70 -24.27 24.06
CA GLU A 35 26.31 -23.98 23.69
C GLU A 35 25.97 -22.50 23.83
N ALA A 36 26.48 -21.83 24.87
CA ALA A 36 26.32 -20.38 25.06
C ALA A 36 27.02 -19.59 23.95
N GLU A 37 28.23 -19.98 23.58
CA GLU A 37 28.99 -19.37 22.49
C GLU A 37 28.33 -19.61 21.13
N HIS A 38 27.86 -20.83 20.86
CA HIS A 38 27.11 -21.13 19.64
C HIS A 38 25.84 -20.29 19.52
N ARG A 39 25.06 -20.17 20.61
CA ARG A 39 23.88 -19.29 20.66
C ARG A 39 24.23 -17.80 20.52
N ARG A 40 25.40 -17.34 20.94
CA ARG A 40 25.87 -15.98 20.68
C ARG A 40 26.12 -15.79 19.19
N ARG A 41 26.94 -16.65 18.58
CA ARG A 41 27.27 -16.58 17.14
C ARG A 41 26.04 -16.66 16.24
N GLN A 42 25.11 -17.58 16.53
CA GLN A 42 23.85 -17.69 15.79
C GLN A 42 23.03 -16.38 15.84
N ARG A 43 22.99 -15.72 17.01
CA ARG A 43 22.30 -14.42 17.14
C ARG A 43 23.01 -13.33 16.34
N ASP A 44 24.33 -13.30 16.34
CA ASP A 44 25.12 -12.34 15.57
C ASP A 44 24.96 -12.56 14.06
N ASP A 45 24.94 -13.82 13.61
CA ASP A 45 24.68 -14.19 12.21
C ASP A 45 23.28 -13.75 11.77
N LEU A 46 22.27 -13.97 12.61
CA LEU A 46 20.90 -13.52 12.33
C LEU A 46 20.81 -11.99 12.28
N ALA A 47 21.51 -11.28 13.17
CA ALA A 47 21.56 -9.82 13.16
C ALA A 47 22.21 -9.30 11.87
N ARG A 48 23.34 -9.89 11.45
CA ARG A 48 23.99 -9.56 10.16
C ARG A 48 23.09 -9.84 8.96
N ALA A 49 22.42 -11.00 8.93
CA ALA A 49 21.52 -11.35 7.84
C ALA A 49 20.34 -10.37 7.72
N ARG A 50 19.76 -9.95 8.85
CA ARG A 50 18.70 -8.93 8.87
C ARG A 50 19.20 -7.58 8.36
N GLN A 51 20.39 -7.17 8.78
CA GLN A 51 20.98 -5.93 8.30
C GLN A 51 21.28 -5.96 6.81
N ALA A 52 21.80 -7.07 6.29
CA ALA A 52 22.03 -7.27 4.86
C ALA A 52 20.70 -7.20 4.07
N ALA A 53 19.68 -7.94 4.49
CA ALA A 53 18.37 -7.92 3.84
C ALA A 53 17.71 -6.54 3.85
N PHE A 54 17.93 -5.74 4.90
CA PHE A 54 17.47 -4.35 4.94
C PHE A 54 18.15 -3.50 3.86
N PHE A 55 19.47 -3.58 3.73
CA PHE A 55 20.19 -2.86 2.67
C PHE A 55 19.79 -3.35 1.27
N ASP A 56 19.65 -4.66 1.08
CA ASP A 56 19.20 -5.22 -0.20
C ASP A 56 17.80 -4.71 -0.60
N SER A 57 16.89 -4.49 0.37
CA SER A 57 15.58 -3.87 0.11
C SER A 57 15.73 -2.42 -0.37
N LEU A 58 16.54 -1.62 0.31
CA LEU A 58 16.78 -0.23 -0.06
C LEU A 58 17.42 -0.10 -1.45
N GLU A 59 18.34 -1.01 -1.80
CA GLU A 59 18.95 -1.04 -3.13
C GLU A 59 17.92 -1.42 -4.21
N LEU A 60 17.04 -2.39 -3.92
CA LEU A 60 15.97 -2.79 -4.83
C LEU A 60 14.96 -1.64 -5.07
N GLU A 61 14.57 -0.95 -3.99
CA GLU A 61 13.72 0.24 -4.00
C GLU A 61 14.28 1.33 -4.91
N GLN A 62 15.54 1.71 -4.68
CA GLN A 62 16.23 2.73 -5.46
C GLN A 62 16.37 2.32 -6.92
N ALA A 63 16.72 1.06 -7.20
CA ALA A 63 16.85 0.55 -8.57
C ALA A 63 15.50 0.58 -9.32
N ALA A 64 14.41 0.17 -8.65
CA ALA A 64 13.06 0.24 -9.21
C ALA A 64 12.64 1.69 -9.49
N TYR A 65 12.89 2.60 -8.55
CA TYR A 65 12.60 4.03 -8.73
C TYR A 65 13.35 4.62 -9.93
N GLU A 66 14.65 4.33 -10.08
CA GLU A 66 15.44 4.81 -11.20
C GLU A 66 14.96 4.27 -12.55
N LEU A 67 14.53 3.00 -12.58
CA LEU A 67 13.98 2.38 -13.78
C LEU A 67 12.62 2.98 -14.14
N GLY A 68 11.78 3.27 -13.15
CA GLY A 68 10.55 4.05 -13.31
C GLY A 68 10.82 5.40 -13.94
N ARG A 69 11.78 6.16 -13.41
CA ARG A 69 12.19 7.47 -13.95
C ARG A 69 12.71 7.44 -15.37
N ARG A 70 13.38 6.36 -15.78
CA ARG A 70 13.85 6.21 -17.17
C ARG A 70 12.66 5.98 -18.10
N ASN A 71 11.80 5.03 -17.77
CA ASN A 71 10.60 4.74 -18.57
C ASN A 71 9.65 5.94 -18.68
N ASP A 72 9.50 6.71 -17.59
CA ASP A 72 8.70 7.93 -17.57
C ASP A 72 9.24 8.98 -18.55
N ARG A 73 10.56 9.23 -18.51
CA ARG A 73 11.26 10.11 -19.47
C ARG A 73 11.13 9.63 -20.92
N ASP A 74 11.11 8.32 -21.13
CA ASP A 74 10.94 7.71 -22.45
C ASP A 74 9.46 7.70 -22.91
N GLY A 75 8.52 8.15 -22.07
CA GLY A 75 7.08 8.20 -22.36
C GLY A 75 6.36 6.86 -22.20
N ASN A 76 7.07 5.83 -21.73
CA ASN A 76 6.58 4.48 -21.47
C ASN A 76 5.82 4.41 -20.14
N LEU A 77 4.70 5.14 -20.05
CA LEU A 77 3.94 5.33 -18.80
C LEU A 77 3.52 4.01 -18.14
N GLY A 78 3.17 2.97 -18.91
CA GLY A 78 2.77 1.68 -18.34
C GLY A 78 3.92 0.99 -17.58
N GLU A 79 5.13 1.02 -18.15
CA GLU A 79 6.31 0.45 -17.51
C GLU A 79 6.79 1.35 -16.36
N ALA A 80 6.66 2.68 -16.50
CA ALA A 80 6.94 3.62 -15.43
C ALA A 80 6.05 3.36 -14.20
N ALA A 81 4.73 3.22 -14.39
CA ALA A 81 3.79 2.90 -13.31
C ALA A 81 4.15 1.57 -12.63
N ARG A 82 4.54 0.56 -13.41
CA ARG A 82 4.96 -0.73 -12.87
C ARG A 82 6.17 -0.60 -11.94
N TRP A 83 7.20 0.11 -12.36
CA TRP A 83 8.44 0.25 -11.58
C TRP A 83 8.30 1.20 -10.38
N TYR A 84 7.60 2.33 -10.55
CA TYR A 84 7.25 3.17 -9.42
C TYR A 84 6.39 2.42 -8.39
N GLY A 85 5.46 1.56 -8.83
CA GLY A 85 4.68 0.70 -7.95
C GLY A 85 5.50 -0.33 -7.17
N VAL A 86 6.64 -0.79 -7.72
CA VAL A 86 7.58 -1.63 -6.94
C VAL A 86 8.25 -0.80 -5.86
N ALA A 87 8.79 0.38 -6.20
CA ALA A 87 9.45 1.24 -5.21
C ALA A 87 8.49 1.76 -4.12
N ALA A 88 7.27 2.16 -4.49
CA ALA A 88 6.26 2.67 -3.57
C ALA A 88 5.82 1.62 -2.53
N LYS A 89 5.72 0.34 -2.92
CA LYS A 89 5.40 -0.78 -2.01
C LYS A 89 6.41 -1.00 -0.88
N HIS A 90 7.59 -0.42 -1.03
CA HIS A 90 8.67 -0.48 -0.09
C HIS A 90 8.95 0.91 0.51
N ASP A 91 7.90 1.71 0.73
CA ASP A 91 7.93 3.01 1.41
C ASP A 91 8.77 4.11 0.74
N HIS A 92 9.08 3.97 -0.56
CA HIS A 92 9.75 5.04 -1.30
C HIS A 92 8.77 6.18 -1.63
N ALA A 93 8.71 7.18 -0.76
CA ALA A 93 7.72 8.26 -0.80
C ALA A 93 7.64 9.05 -2.13
N ASP A 94 8.77 9.44 -2.73
CA ASP A 94 8.75 10.13 -4.04
C ASP A 94 8.25 9.20 -5.17
N ALA A 95 8.41 7.88 -5.02
CA ALA A 95 7.92 6.93 -6.00
C ALA A 95 6.38 6.84 -5.96
N ALA A 96 5.78 6.95 -4.77
CA ALA A 96 4.34 7.04 -4.62
C ALA A 96 3.77 8.31 -5.29
N LEU A 97 4.44 9.46 -5.11
CA LEU A 97 4.04 10.70 -5.79
C LEU A 97 4.09 10.54 -7.32
N ARG A 98 5.23 10.06 -7.84
CA ARG A 98 5.45 9.80 -9.28
C ARG A 98 4.46 8.78 -9.84
N LEU A 99 4.12 7.75 -9.07
CA LEU A 99 3.14 6.74 -9.44
C LEU A 99 1.77 7.38 -9.65
N GLY A 100 1.33 8.24 -8.72
CA GLY A 100 0.09 9.01 -8.85
C GLY A 100 0.04 9.84 -10.13
N GLU A 101 1.13 10.58 -10.43
CA GLU A 101 1.24 11.40 -11.65
C GLU A 101 1.12 10.56 -12.93
N VAL A 102 1.84 9.44 -12.99
CA VAL A 102 1.83 8.55 -14.16
C VAL A 102 0.47 7.89 -14.34
N LEU A 103 -0.18 7.45 -13.26
CA LEU A 103 -1.50 6.84 -13.29
C LEU A 103 -2.59 7.83 -13.71
N ASP A 104 -2.54 9.08 -13.25
CA ASP A 104 -3.44 10.14 -13.69
C ASP A 104 -3.29 10.39 -15.21
N LEU A 105 -2.06 10.49 -15.71
CA LEU A 105 -1.81 10.60 -17.15
C LEU A 105 -2.32 9.40 -17.95
N LEU A 106 -2.20 8.17 -17.41
CA LEU A 106 -2.77 6.98 -18.03
C LEU A 106 -4.29 7.01 -18.03
N ALA A 107 -4.92 7.48 -16.95
CA ALA A 107 -6.37 7.66 -16.86
C ALA A 107 -6.85 8.66 -17.92
N GLU A 108 -6.16 9.78 -18.08
CA GLU A 108 -6.47 10.73 -19.15
C GLU A 108 -6.35 10.12 -20.55
N ARG A 109 -5.30 9.33 -20.80
CA ARG A 109 -5.12 8.62 -22.09
C ARG A 109 -6.21 7.55 -22.31
N SER A 110 -6.70 6.91 -21.25
CA SER A 110 -7.83 5.98 -21.32
C SER A 110 -9.11 6.72 -21.69
N ALA A 111 -9.39 7.82 -20.97
CA ALA A 111 -10.55 8.67 -21.22
C ALA A 111 -10.59 9.18 -22.67
N ARG A 112 -9.46 9.64 -23.21
CA ARG A 112 -9.37 10.14 -24.60
C ARG A 112 -9.55 9.05 -25.67
N ARG A 113 -9.30 7.78 -25.35
CA ARG A 113 -9.50 6.65 -26.28
C ARG A 113 -10.98 6.30 -26.49
N THR A 114 -11.91 6.91 -25.73
CA THR A 114 -13.34 6.67 -25.86
C THR A 114 -13.94 7.27 -27.14
N ALA A 115 -13.87 6.49 -28.23
CA ALA A 115 -14.74 6.63 -29.40
C ALA A 115 -15.20 5.26 -29.97
N GLN A 116 -14.61 4.13 -29.53
CA GLN A 116 -14.88 2.81 -30.10
C GLN A 116 -15.27 1.71 -29.08
N ASP A 117 -14.89 1.80 -27.79
CA ASP A 117 -15.24 0.81 -26.73
C ASP A 117 -15.60 1.47 -25.38
N ALA A 118 -16.75 2.15 -25.32
CA ALA A 118 -17.12 3.04 -24.21
C ALA A 118 -17.09 2.42 -22.79
N PRO A 119 -17.69 1.24 -22.51
CA PRO A 119 -17.80 0.75 -21.13
C PRO A 119 -16.51 0.14 -20.55
N ALA A 120 -15.61 -0.39 -21.40
CA ALA A 120 -14.35 -0.97 -20.93
C ALA A 120 -13.31 0.11 -20.60
N ALA A 121 -13.24 1.16 -21.43
CA ALA A 121 -12.34 2.29 -21.21
C ALA A 121 -12.75 3.14 -20.00
N GLU A 122 -14.04 3.28 -19.72
CA GLU A 122 -14.53 3.96 -18.51
C GLU A 122 -14.16 3.21 -17.22
N ARG A 123 -14.28 1.88 -17.21
CA ARG A 123 -13.83 1.05 -16.08
C ARG A 123 -12.32 1.16 -15.85
N GLU A 124 -11.55 1.21 -16.93
CA GLU A 124 -10.10 1.37 -16.84
C GLU A 124 -9.70 2.77 -16.37
N GLU A 125 -10.34 3.84 -16.86
CA GLU A 125 -10.13 5.19 -16.32
C GLU A 125 -10.43 5.21 -14.82
N TYR A 126 -11.55 4.64 -14.39
CA TYR A 126 -11.93 4.59 -12.98
C TYR A 126 -10.88 3.85 -12.14
N ARG A 127 -10.43 2.67 -12.59
CA ARG A 127 -9.37 1.90 -11.91
C ARG A 127 -8.09 2.73 -11.74
N LEU A 128 -7.64 3.39 -12.81
CA LEU A 128 -6.43 4.20 -12.80
C LEU A 128 -6.56 5.43 -11.88
N VAL A 129 -7.72 6.11 -11.88
CA VAL A 129 -7.99 7.23 -10.98
C VAL A 129 -7.97 6.79 -9.51
N THR A 130 -8.56 5.63 -9.20
CA THR A 130 -8.52 5.09 -7.84
C THR A 130 -7.10 4.75 -7.41
N GLU A 131 -6.33 4.05 -8.25
CA GLU A 131 -4.93 3.73 -7.96
C GLU A 131 -4.07 5.00 -7.81
N ALA A 132 -4.30 6.03 -8.64
CA ALA A 132 -3.63 7.31 -8.53
C ALA A 132 -3.95 8.01 -7.19
N ALA A 133 -5.23 8.05 -6.78
CA ALA A 133 -5.65 8.64 -5.52
C ALA A 133 -4.98 7.96 -4.32
N THR A 134 -4.87 6.62 -4.35
CA THR A 134 -4.16 5.86 -3.30
C THR A 134 -2.68 6.23 -3.25
N ALA A 135 -2.00 6.25 -4.41
CA ALA A 135 -0.58 6.60 -4.48
C ALA A 135 -0.31 8.04 -3.98
N TYR A 136 -1.17 9.00 -4.31
CA TYR A 136 -1.08 10.36 -3.78
C TYR A 136 -1.35 10.42 -2.27
N ALA A 137 -2.31 9.66 -1.74
CA ALA A 137 -2.56 9.61 -0.30
C ALA A 137 -1.36 9.03 0.47
N GLU A 138 -0.71 8.01 -0.08
CA GLU A 138 0.55 7.44 0.46
C GLU A 138 1.67 8.50 0.45
N ALA A 139 1.85 9.21 -0.66
CA ALA A 139 2.84 10.29 -0.76
C ALA A 139 2.57 11.42 0.24
N TYR A 140 1.31 11.83 0.40
CA TYR A 140 0.89 12.82 1.39
C TYR A 140 1.23 12.38 2.82
N GLY A 141 0.91 11.13 3.16
CA GLY A 141 1.25 10.54 4.46
C GLY A 141 2.75 10.48 4.74
N ALA A 142 3.56 10.38 3.68
CA ALA A 142 5.02 10.38 3.75
C ALA A 142 5.66 11.79 3.69
N GLY A 143 4.86 12.86 3.67
CA GLY A 143 5.34 14.24 3.79
C GLY A 143 5.42 15.04 2.49
N TYR A 144 4.73 14.62 1.42
CA TYR A 144 4.58 15.37 0.17
C TYR A 144 3.22 16.08 0.14
N PRO A 145 3.07 17.28 0.75
CA PRO A 145 1.78 17.96 0.83
C PRO A 145 1.19 18.31 -0.54
N GLU A 146 2.02 18.49 -1.57
CA GLU A 146 1.59 18.74 -2.95
C GLU A 146 0.72 17.60 -3.53
N ALA A 147 0.79 16.40 -2.96
CA ALA A 147 -0.04 15.28 -3.38
C ALA A 147 -1.54 15.54 -3.12
N ALA A 148 -1.89 16.35 -2.10
CA ALA A 148 -3.27 16.73 -1.85
C ALA A 148 -3.82 17.61 -3.00
N ASP A 149 -3.04 18.60 -3.44
CA ASP A 149 -3.41 19.45 -4.57
C ASP A 149 -3.57 18.61 -5.86
N LYS A 150 -2.72 17.59 -6.05
CA LYS A 150 -2.81 16.66 -7.17
C LYS A 150 -4.08 15.82 -7.16
N ILE A 151 -4.53 15.37 -5.99
CA ILE A 151 -5.81 14.66 -5.85
C ILE A 151 -6.97 15.58 -6.28
N ASP A 152 -6.99 16.81 -5.80
CA ASP A 152 -8.04 17.78 -6.14
C ASP A 152 -8.04 18.11 -7.65
N GLU A 153 -6.86 18.34 -8.23
CA GLU A 153 -6.68 18.56 -9.68
C GLU A 153 -7.24 17.40 -10.51
N MET A 154 -6.86 16.17 -10.15
CA MET A 154 -7.28 14.94 -10.82
C MET A 154 -8.80 14.75 -10.72
N LEU A 155 -9.38 14.85 -9.52
CA LEU A 155 -10.82 14.68 -9.31
C LEU A 155 -11.63 15.75 -10.05
N ALA A 156 -11.17 17.00 -10.03
CA ALA A 156 -11.79 18.06 -10.80
C ALA A 156 -11.72 17.80 -12.32
N ALA A 157 -10.62 17.22 -12.81
CA ALA A 157 -10.46 16.84 -14.21
C ALA A 157 -11.44 15.72 -14.61
N VAL A 158 -11.60 14.69 -13.78
CA VAL A 158 -12.57 13.61 -13.98
C VAL A 158 -14.00 14.15 -13.99
N ALA A 159 -14.35 15.02 -13.04
CA ALA A 159 -15.68 15.65 -12.97
C ALA A 159 -15.99 16.45 -14.25
N ARG A 160 -15.03 17.24 -14.75
CA ARG A 160 -15.18 17.97 -16.02
C ARG A 160 -15.41 17.06 -17.21
N ARG A 161 -14.70 15.92 -17.28
CA ARG A 161 -14.85 14.94 -18.36
C ARG A 161 -16.25 14.31 -18.36
N ARG A 162 -16.78 13.97 -17.17
CA ARG A 162 -18.14 13.41 -17.01
C ARG A 162 -19.24 14.41 -17.34
N GLN A 163 -19.04 15.69 -17.03
CA GLN A 163 -20.03 16.74 -17.29
C GLN A 163 -20.07 17.22 -18.75
N ARG A 164 -19.12 16.78 -19.60
CA ARG A 164 -19.07 17.23 -21.01
C ARG A 164 -20.32 16.73 -21.74
N PRO A 165 -21.20 17.63 -22.25
CA PRO A 165 -22.39 17.21 -22.97
C PRO A 165 -21.98 16.43 -24.22
N LEU A 166 -22.56 15.24 -24.41
CA LEU A 166 -22.59 14.60 -25.72
C LEU A 166 -23.12 15.63 -26.72
N GLY A 167 -22.39 15.87 -27.80
CA GLY A 167 -22.62 16.99 -28.72
C GLY A 167 -24.04 17.07 -29.32
N PRO A 168 -24.34 18.16 -30.04
CA PRO A 168 -25.67 18.44 -30.60
C PRO A 168 -26.01 17.42 -31.68
N GLY A 169 -26.63 16.32 -31.29
CA GLY A 169 -26.92 15.18 -32.16
C GLY A 169 -27.24 13.88 -31.41
N GLY A 170 -26.89 13.80 -30.11
CA GLY A 170 -27.42 12.76 -29.23
C GLY A 170 -28.90 13.04 -28.98
N ARG A 171 -29.79 12.32 -29.69
CA ARG A 171 -31.23 12.31 -29.38
C ARG A 171 -31.39 12.16 -27.87
N THR A 172 -32.03 13.14 -27.25
CA THR A 172 -32.70 12.98 -25.97
C THR A 172 -33.68 11.83 -26.12
N ALA A 173 -33.24 10.61 -25.80
CA ALA A 173 -34.14 9.58 -25.37
C ALA A 173 -34.75 10.10 -24.08
N LEU A 174 -35.98 10.61 -24.16
CA LEU A 174 -36.82 10.64 -22.97
C LEU A 174 -36.72 9.25 -22.34
N PRO A 175 -36.42 9.13 -21.04
CA PRO A 175 -36.44 7.84 -20.39
C PRO A 175 -37.85 7.28 -20.53
N ALA A 176 -37.94 6.06 -21.05
CA ALA A 176 -39.17 5.28 -20.99
C ALA A 176 -39.59 5.20 -19.50
N PRO A 177 -40.87 5.42 -19.16
CA PRO A 177 -41.33 5.28 -17.79
C PRO A 177 -41.20 3.80 -17.42
N GLY A 178 -40.18 3.47 -16.63
CA GLY A 178 -39.90 2.10 -16.19
C GLY A 178 -38.45 1.62 -16.31
N ALA A 179 -37.50 2.44 -16.76
CA ALA A 179 -36.08 2.13 -16.64
C ALA A 179 -35.53 2.78 -15.36
N GLU A 180 -35.46 2.00 -14.27
CA GLU A 180 -34.81 2.37 -13.02
C GLU A 180 -33.33 2.67 -13.28
N LEU A 181 -33.03 3.95 -13.55
CA LEU A 181 -31.75 4.55 -13.19
C LEU A 181 -31.63 4.35 -11.67
N SER A 182 -30.57 3.70 -11.21
CA SER A 182 -30.29 3.51 -9.78
C SER A 182 -29.96 4.86 -9.15
N ASP A 183 -30.99 5.64 -8.93
CA ASP A 183 -30.96 6.97 -8.33
C ASP A 183 -31.06 6.80 -6.81
N GLY A 184 -29.97 7.19 -6.13
CA GLY A 184 -29.92 7.39 -4.68
C GLY A 184 -29.93 6.11 -3.84
N CYS A 185 -28.78 5.44 -3.71
CA CYS A 185 -28.59 4.64 -2.50
C CYS A 185 -28.47 5.62 -1.32
N THR A 186 -29.44 5.58 -0.40
CA THR A 186 -29.51 6.43 0.80
C THR A 186 -29.05 5.70 2.05
N TYR A 187 -28.37 4.56 1.89
CA TYR A 187 -28.03 3.66 2.99
C TYR A 187 -27.19 4.34 4.08
N VAL A 188 -26.23 5.19 3.67
CA VAL A 188 -25.41 5.97 4.61
C VAL A 188 -26.20 7.15 5.17
N ARG A 189 -26.98 7.85 4.35
CA ARG A 189 -27.87 8.95 4.78
C ARG A 189 -28.90 8.55 5.84
N ASP A 190 -29.49 7.38 5.70
CA ASP A 190 -30.57 6.90 6.56
C ASP A 190 -30.03 6.12 7.78
N PHE A 191 -28.70 5.97 7.88
CA PHE A 191 -28.05 5.31 9.01
C PHE A 191 -28.11 6.19 10.26
N GLN A 192 -28.94 5.79 11.23
CA GLN A 192 -29.04 6.46 12.54
C GLN A 192 -28.22 5.69 13.58
N PRO A 193 -27.08 6.22 14.06
CA PRO A 193 -26.34 5.62 15.16
C PRO A 193 -27.16 5.67 16.45
N GLN A 194 -27.09 4.61 17.27
CA GLN A 194 -27.94 4.49 18.46
C GLN A 194 -27.65 5.53 19.57
N ASN A 195 -26.58 6.33 19.47
CA ASN A 195 -26.22 7.36 20.46
C ASN A 195 -25.43 8.54 19.86
N ASP A 196 -25.63 8.91 18.58
CA ASP A 196 -24.81 9.92 17.86
C ASP A 196 -23.30 9.62 17.79
N VAL A 197 -22.86 8.45 18.26
CA VAL A 197 -21.48 7.98 18.20
C VAL A 197 -21.44 6.70 17.37
N LEU A 198 -20.65 6.73 16.29
CA LEU A 198 -20.41 5.56 15.43
C LEU A 198 -19.48 4.56 16.14
N ARG A 199 -19.94 3.33 16.30
CA ARG A 199 -19.11 2.22 16.80
C ARG A 199 -18.19 1.71 15.68
N GLU A 200 -17.09 1.08 16.06
CA GLU A 200 -16.11 0.54 15.11
C GLU A 200 -16.73 -0.48 14.12
N GLU A 201 -17.67 -1.30 14.58
CA GLU A 201 -18.42 -2.24 13.73
C GLU A 201 -19.29 -1.53 12.69
N GLU A 202 -19.89 -0.40 13.05
CA GLU A 202 -20.74 0.43 12.19
C GLU A 202 -19.88 1.17 11.15
N ILE A 203 -18.71 1.68 11.56
CA ILE A 203 -17.73 2.29 10.66
C ILE A 203 -17.26 1.27 9.61
N GLN A 204 -16.97 0.03 10.01
CA GLN A 204 -16.55 -1.01 9.07
C GLN A 204 -17.66 -1.44 8.11
N LEU A 205 -18.91 -1.42 8.56
CA LEU A 205 -20.07 -1.74 7.73
C LEU A 205 -20.33 -0.64 6.69
N LEU A 206 -20.35 0.62 7.13
CA LEU A 206 -20.54 1.78 6.26
C LEU A 206 -19.37 1.96 5.28
N SER A 207 -18.13 1.73 5.73
CA SER A 207 -16.94 1.76 4.88
C SER A 207 -16.99 0.71 3.78
N ARG A 208 -17.37 -0.55 4.11
CA ARG A 208 -17.53 -1.62 3.10
C ARG A 208 -18.59 -1.27 2.06
N HIS A 209 -19.68 -0.65 2.49
CA HIS A 209 -20.75 -0.23 1.59
C HIS A 209 -20.33 0.96 0.72
N ALA A 210 -19.73 2.00 1.31
CA ALA A 210 -19.25 3.19 0.61
C ALA A 210 -18.15 2.85 -0.42
N ALA A 211 -17.30 1.86 -0.13
CA ALA A 211 -16.30 1.37 -1.08
C ALA A 211 -16.91 0.74 -2.36
N GLN A 212 -18.19 0.36 -2.32
CA GLN A 212 -18.92 -0.26 -3.42
C GLN A 212 -20.04 0.62 -3.99
N CYS A 213 -20.31 1.78 -3.36
CA CYS A 213 -21.42 2.66 -3.71
C CYS A 213 -20.98 4.13 -3.75
N MET A 214 -20.89 4.67 -4.97
CA MET A 214 -20.41 6.03 -5.22
C MET A 214 -21.30 7.13 -4.61
N SER A 215 -22.62 6.94 -4.53
CA SER A 215 -23.53 7.92 -3.93
C SER A 215 -23.37 8.01 -2.41
N CYS A 216 -22.92 6.93 -1.77
CA CYS A 216 -22.75 6.86 -0.33
C CYS A 216 -21.35 7.26 0.16
N LEU A 217 -20.37 7.40 -0.75
CA LEU A 217 -18.99 7.72 -0.39
C LEU A 217 -18.86 9.15 0.15
N GLU A 218 -19.49 10.13 -0.51
CA GLU A 218 -19.49 11.54 -0.05
C GLU A 218 -20.20 11.68 1.31
N GLU A 219 -21.32 10.98 1.50
CA GLU A 219 -22.08 10.98 2.75
C GLU A 219 -21.28 10.34 3.90
N PHE A 220 -20.57 9.25 3.63
CA PHE A 220 -19.73 8.56 4.62
C PHE A 220 -18.58 9.46 5.08
N ILE A 221 -17.93 10.16 4.14
CA ILE A 221 -16.89 11.14 4.46
C ILE A 221 -17.45 12.28 5.34
N GLY A 222 -18.67 12.72 5.07
CA GLY A 222 -19.38 13.71 5.89
C GLY A 222 -19.62 13.23 7.34
N LEU A 223 -20.11 12.01 7.51
CA LEU A 223 -20.36 11.41 8.83
C LEU A 223 -19.07 11.22 9.65
N VAL A 224 -18.00 10.73 9.02
CA VAL A 224 -16.70 10.55 9.69
C VAL A 224 -16.13 11.91 10.11
N LYS A 225 -16.22 12.93 9.25
CA LYS A 225 -15.77 14.29 9.59
C LYS A 225 -16.54 14.86 10.78
N ALA A 226 -17.87 14.72 10.81
CA ALA A 226 -18.70 15.16 11.93
C ALA A 226 -18.33 14.46 13.24
N ALA A 227 -18.12 13.14 13.21
CA ALA A 227 -17.70 12.36 14.38
C ALA A 227 -16.31 12.76 14.91
N THR A 228 -15.40 13.19 14.04
CA THR A 228 -14.05 13.65 14.45
C THR A 228 -13.98 15.12 14.85
N ALA A 229 -14.96 15.94 14.45
CA ALA A 229 -14.97 17.37 14.72
C ALA A 229 -15.48 17.75 16.12
N ASP A 230 -16.05 16.80 16.88
CA ASP A 230 -16.63 17.09 18.19
C ASP A 230 -16.13 16.15 19.32
N PRO A 231 -14.87 16.29 19.78
CA PRO A 231 -14.42 15.69 21.03
C PRO A 231 -14.80 16.52 22.28
N ALA A 232 -15.51 17.66 22.14
CA ALA A 232 -15.66 18.66 23.19
C ALA A 232 -17.08 18.82 23.77
N ALA A 233 -18.12 18.20 23.20
CA ALA A 233 -19.47 18.25 23.76
C ALA A 233 -19.76 17.21 24.89
N SER A 234 -18.78 16.39 25.30
CA SER A 234 -18.94 15.39 26.38
C SER A 234 -18.44 15.85 27.77
N MET A 235 -18.10 17.13 27.94
CA MET A 235 -17.91 17.73 29.26
C MET A 235 -18.48 19.15 29.24
N ILE A 236 -19.75 19.31 29.62
CA ILE A 236 -20.26 20.35 30.54
C ILE A 236 -21.79 20.24 30.62
N ASP A 237 -22.26 20.33 31.86
CA ASP A 237 -23.63 20.51 32.35
C ASP A 237 -24.65 19.37 32.24
N ARG A 238 -24.81 18.70 33.39
CA ARG A 238 -26.12 18.22 33.85
C ARG A 238 -26.34 18.79 35.27
N PRO A 239 -27.51 19.37 35.59
CA PRO A 239 -27.82 19.82 36.95
C PRO A 239 -27.92 18.66 37.94
#